data_AF-A0A847MTG1-F1
#
_entry.id   AF-A0A847MTG1-F1
#
_cell.length_a   1.000
_cell.length_b   1.000
_cell.length_c   1.000
_cell.angle_alpha   90.00
_cell.angle_beta   90.00
_cell.angle_gamma   90.00
#
_symmetry.space_group_name_H-M   'P 1'
#
loop_
_entity.id
_entity.type
_entity.pdbx_description
1 polymer ?
#
loop_
_entity_poly.entity_id
_entity_poly.type
_entity_poly.pdbx_seq_one_letter_code
_entity_poly.pdbx_strand_id
1 'polypeptide(L)' 'MNVHPSALKHGVSAEDAVHAAYWSQWVEPLEDDDWPHREMRLGFDTQARLLETIVLVFESGNELVIHAMPARKQYLDLLP' A
#
# COMPACT_ATOMS: atom_id res chain seq x y z
N MET A 1 -4.57 -2.16 10.70
CA MET A 1 -3.49 -2.36 9.72
C MET A 1 -2.15 -2.23 10.42
N ASN A 2 -1.26 -3.21 10.25
CA ASN A 2 0.11 -3.20 10.79
C ASN A 2 1.13 -2.83 9.70
N VAL A 3 2.36 -2.47 10.09
CA VAL A 3 3.44 -2.15 9.15
C VAL A 3 4.67 -3.00 9.46
N HIS A 4 5.14 -3.76 8.48
CA HIS A 4 6.40 -4.49 8.61
C HIS A 4 7.59 -3.52 8.48
N PRO A 5 8.68 -3.67 9.25
CA PRO A 5 9.83 -2.76 9.19
C PRO A 5 10.44 -2.60 7.79
N SER A 6 10.35 -3.63 6.93
CA SER A 6 10.82 -3.55 5.54
C SER A 6 10.06 -2.55 4.68
N ALA A 7 8.81 -2.23 5.03
CA ALA A 7 7.99 -1.30 4.27
C ALA A 7 8.58 0.11 4.28
N LEU A 8 9.33 0.45 5.33
CA LEU A 8 9.86 1.80 5.57
C LEU A 8 11.22 2.07 4.88
N LYS A 9 11.75 1.08 4.13
CA LYS A 9 13.08 1.17 3.49
C LYS A 9 13.22 2.32 2.50
N HIS A 10 12.11 2.89 2.01
CA HIS A 10 12.10 4.01 1.06
C HIS A 10 11.82 5.37 1.72
N GLY A 11 11.98 5.48 3.04
CA GLY A 11 11.87 6.75 3.76
C GLY A 11 10.42 7.24 3.96
N VAL A 12 9.44 6.37 3.73
CA VAL A 12 8.04 6.61 4.10
C VAL A 12 7.87 6.30 5.58
N SER A 13 7.12 7.13 6.31
CA SER A 13 6.81 6.88 7.72
C SER A 13 5.74 5.79 7.87
N ALA A 14 5.67 5.13 9.02
CA ALA A 14 4.62 4.13 9.26
C ALA A 14 3.21 4.76 9.20
N GLU A 15 3.05 5.98 9.70
CA GLU A 15 1.81 6.75 9.64
C GLU A 15 1.39 7.03 8.20
N ASP A 16 2.31 7.55 7.37
CA ASP A 16 2.06 7.84 5.96
C ASP A 16 1.72 6.57 5.16
N ALA A 17 2.43 5.47 5.42
CA ALA A 17 2.19 4.19 4.77
C ALA A 17 0.79 3.65 5.10
N VAL A 18 0.38 3.71 6.37
CA VAL A 18 -0.97 3.29 6.80
C VAL A 18 -2.03 4.20 6.23
N HIS A 19 -1.83 5.51 6.25
CA HIS A 19 -2.79 6.48 5.73
C HIS A 19 -3.05 6.24 4.23
N ALA A 20 -1.99 6.11 3.44
CA ALA A 20 -2.09 5.85 2.01
C ALA A 20 -2.72 4.49 1.69
N ALA A 21 -2.37 3.42 2.44
CA ALA A 21 -2.89 2.08 2.21
C ALA A 21 -4.37 1.92 2.64
N TYR A 22 -4.80 2.64 3.67
CA TYR A 22 -6.17 2.59 4.18
C TYR A 22 -7.12 3.44 3.32
N TRP A 23 -6.69 4.63 2.90
CA TRP A 23 -7.47 5.54 2.05
C TRP A 23 -7.07 5.46 0.57
N SER A 24 -6.81 4.24 0.11
CA SER A 24 -6.36 3.97 -1.26
C SER A 24 -7.37 4.47 -2.30
N GLN A 25 -6.87 5.15 -3.32
CA GLN A 25 -7.62 5.56 -4.51
C GLN A 25 -7.69 4.46 -5.57
N TRP A 26 -6.75 3.53 -5.54
CA TRP A 26 -6.70 2.36 -6.40
C TRP A 26 -6.24 1.14 -5.61
N VAL A 27 -6.85 -0.02 -5.89
CA VAL A 27 -6.47 -1.31 -5.33
C VAL A 27 -6.40 -2.31 -6.48
N GLU A 28 -5.19 -2.84 -6.72
CA GLU A 28 -4.94 -3.89 -7.71
C GLU A 28 -4.58 -5.19 -6.98
N PRO A 29 -5.37 -6.26 -7.11
CA PRO A 29 -4.97 -7.59 -6.65
C PRO A 29 -3.73 -8.05 -7.43
N LEU A 30 -2.68 -8.46 -6.73
CA LEU A 30 -1.51 -9.07 -7.35
C LEU A 30 -1.69 -10.57 -7.36
N GLU A 31 -1.66 -11.21 -8.55
CA GLU A 31 -1.89 -12.65 -8.78
C GLU A 31 -1.40 -13.54 -7.61
N ASP A 32 -2.33 -13.82 -6.69
CA ASP A 32 -2.24 -14.70 -5.52
C ASP A 32 -3.70 -15.04 -5.15
N ASP A 33 -4.22 -16.16 -5.64
CA ASP A 33 -5.55 -16.65 -5.22
C ASP A 33 -5.51 -17.35 -3.84
N ASP A 34 -4.36 -17.32 -3.16
CA ASP A 34 -4.13 -17.95 -1.86
C ASP A 34 -3.83 -16.93 -0.76
N TRP A 35 -4.11 -17.30 0.48
CA TRP A 35 -3.98 -16.43 1.64
C TRP A 35 -2.56 -16.45 2.25
N PRO A 36 -2.03 -15.32 2.74
CA PRO A 36 -2.57 -13.97 2.54
C PRO A 36 -2.36 -13.50 1.10
N HIS A 37 -3.39 -12.94 0.48
CA HIS A 37 -3.24 -12.38 -0.87
C HIS A 37 -2.58 -11.00 -0.80
N ARG A 38 -1.97 -10.61 -1.91
CA ARG A 38 -1.29 -9.32 -2.06
C ARG A 38 -2.16 -8.33 -2.80
N GLU A 39 -2.19 -7.11 -2.30
CA GLU A 39 -2.78 -5.97 -3.00
C GLU A 39 -1.73 -4.88 -3.19
N MET A 40 -1.62 -4.36 -4.41
CA MET A 40 -0.98 -3.08 -4.67
C MET A 40 -2.02 -1.98 -4.46
N ARG A 41 -1.77 -1.08 -3.52
CA ARG A 41 -2.65 0.06 -3.24
C ARG A 41 -1.94 1.37 -3.54
N LEU A 42 -2.63 2.26 -4.27
CA LEU A 42 -2.19 3.65 -4.48
C LEU A 42 -3.03 4.56 -3.60
N GLY A 43 -2.39 5.43 -2.82
CA GLY A 43 -3.10 6.37 -1.97
C GLY A 43 -2.24 7.55 -1.56
N PHE A 44 -2.89 8.62 -1.12
CA PHE A 44 -2.18 9.81 -0.65
C PHE A 44 -1.80 9.66 0.82
N ASP A 45 -0.57 10.04 1.14
CA ASP A 45 -0.13 10.17 2.52
C ASP A 45 -0.68 11.44 3.19
N THR A 46 -0.25 11.69 4.42
CA THR A 46 -0.70 12.85 5.22
C THR A 46 -0.26 14.20 4.64
N GLN A 47 0.64 14.20 3.64
CA GLN A 47 1.21 15.37 2.99
C GLN A 47 0.80 15.46 1.50
N ALA A 48 -0.24 14.74 1.09
CA ALA A 48 -0.74 14.69 -0.28
C ALA A 48 0.29 14.19 -1.31
N ARG A 49 1.29 13.41 -0.89
CA ARG A 49 2.17 12.68 -1.81
C ARG A 49 1.53 11.33 -2.13
N LEU A 50 1.46 11.00 -3.42
CA LEU A 50 0.96 9.70 -3.84
C LEU A 50 1.99 8.62 -3.50
N LEU A 51 1.56 7.62 -2.74
CA LEU A 51 2.36 6.45 -2.39
C LEU A 51 1.80 5.20 -3.06
N GLU A 52 2.74 4.32 -3.41
CA GLU A 52 2.49 2.94 -3.78
C GLU A 52 2.81 2.07 -2.57
N THR A 53 1.86 1.21 -2.19
CA THR A 53 2.02 0.28 -1.07
C THR A 53 1.67 -1.14 -1.50
N ILE A 54 2.33 -2.13 -0.91
CA ILE A 54 1.91 -3.53 -1.00
C ILE A 54 1.38 -3.97 0.36
N VAL A 55 0.15 -4.44 0.37
CA VAL A 55 -0.57 -4.89 1.57
C VAL A 55 -0.82 -6.39 1.45
N LEU A 56 -0.47 -7.13 2.50
CA LEU A 56 -0.96 -8.49 2.71
C LEU A 56 -2.31 -8.42 3.41
N VAL A 57 -3.32 -9.05 2.82
CA VAL A 57 -4.63 -9.22 3.42
C VAL A 57 -4.78 -10.68 3.81
N PHE A 58 -5.02 -10.93 5.09
CA PHE A 58 -5.13 -12.28 5.63
C PHE A 58 -6.60 -12.71 5.65
N GLU A 59 -6.84 -14.02 5.65
CA GLU A 59 -8.21 -14.58 5.73
C GLU A 59 -8.98 -14.06 6.96
N SER A 60 -8.26 -13.79 8.05
CA SER A 60 -8.80 -13.16 9.28
C SER A 60 -9.28 -11.71 9.12
N GLY A 61 -9.04 -11.06 7.96
CA GLY A 61 -9.26 -9.64 7.73
C GLY A 61 -8.15 -8.72 8.27
N ASN A 62 -7.12 -9.28 8.91
CA ASN A 62 -5.93 -8.52 9.28
C ASN A 62 -5.20 -8.05 8.03
N GLU A 63 -4.55 -6.89 8.13
CA GLU A 63 -3.79 -6.28 7.03
C GLU A 63 -2.38 -5.91 7.50
N LEU A 64 -1.38 -6.15 6.65
CA LEU A 64 0.02 -5.82 6.90
C LEU A 64 0.63 -5.13 5.68
N VAL A 65 1.08 -3.89 5.84
CA VAL A 65 1.88 -3.19 4.83
C VAL A 65 3.29 -3.76 4.84
N ILE A 66 3.74 -4.31 3.71
CA ILE A 66 5.07 -4.91 3.54
C ILE A 66 6.01 -4.09 2.65
N HIS A 67 5.45 -3.12 1.92
CA HIS A 67 6.17 -2.19 1.05
C HIS A 67 5.46 -0.83 1.03
N ALA A 68 6.21 0.26 1.08
CA ALA A 68 5.71 1.61 0.85
C ALA A 68 6.79 2.46 0.18
N MET A 69 6.44 3.18 -0.89
CA MET A 69 7.34 4.10 -1.60
C MET A 69 6.55 5.21 -2.32
N PRO A 70 7.19 6.32 -2.72
CA PRO A 70 6.57 7.25 -3.65
C PRO A 70 6.10 6.52 -4.90
N ALA A 71 4.85 6.76 -5.30
CA ALA A 71 4.27 6.07 -6.44
C ALA A 71 5.06 6.32 -7.71
N ARG A 72 5.29 5.26 -8.49
CA ARG A 72 5.94 5.37 -9.80
C ARG A 72 5.04 6.16 -10.75
N LYS A 73 5.64 7.00 -11.59
CA LYS A 73 4.92 7.89 -12.52
C LYS A 73 3.92 7.16 -13.43
N GLN A 74 4.21 5.92 -13.82
CA GLN A 74 3.34 5.10 -14.66
C GLN A 74 1.96 4.81 -14.04
N TYR A 75 1.84 4.92 -12.71
CA TYR A 75 0.57 4.68 -12.01
C TYR A 75 -0.31 5.91 -11.91
N LEU A 76 0.16 7.08 -12.33
CA LEU A 76 -0.66 8.29 -12.35
C LEU A 76 -1.84 8.16 -13.32
N ASP A 77 -1.66 7.39 -14.40
CA ASP A 77 -2.70 7.13 -15.41
C ASP A 77 -3.80 6.18 -14.91
N LEU A 78 -3.63 5.57 -13.73
CA LEU A 78 -4.64 4.70 -13.09
C LEU A 78 -5.58 5.48 -12.16
N LEU A 79 -5.28 6.75 -11.87
CA LEU A 79 -6.11 7.57 -11.01
C LEU A 79 -7.31 8.16 -11.79
N PRO A 80 -8.49 8.29 -11.17
CA PRO A 80 -9.70 8.84 -11.81
C PRO A 80 -9.60 10.34 -12.11
#